data_AF-A0A512RPS3-F1
#
_entry.id   AF-A0A512RPS3-F1
#
_cell.length_a   1.000
_cell.length_b   1.000
_cell.length_c   1.000
_cell.angle_alpha   90.00
_cell.angle_beta   90.00
_cell.angle_gamma   90.00
#
_symmetry.space_group_name_H-M   'P 1'
#
loop_
_entity.id
_entity.type
_entity.pdbx_description
1 polymer ?
#
loop_
_entity_poly.entity_id
_entity_poly.type
_entity_poly.pdbx_seq_one_letter_code
_entity_poly.pdbx_strand_id
1 'polypeptide(L)'
;MIRSYYEHGAHCVLVDVGHSYKGLCDLVGGYYFTYSERDPIKFNPFFLEDDTLDTEKKESIKTLLLALWKKDDETFTRSEYVSLSNALQGYFDHLATHSELFPCFNTFYEYCKEIFLPALRKEGIKDKDFDIDNFLYVLRPYYKSGEFDYLLNATENLDLLHQPFIVFELDNIKDHGILLPTITIIVSQLFINKMRKLKGIRKIILIEEAWKAIARAGMAEYIKYLFKTVRKHFGEAIVVTQEVDDIISSPVIKDAIINNSDCKILLDQTKYINKFDRIQELLGLTDKEKTLIMSMNKANDPTKKYKEVFIGLGGVLSKVYRTEVSLEEYLTYTTEEKEKMKVQEYARRYGSIQKGVAMLASEIRGAVA
;
A
#
# COMPACT_ATOMS: atom_id res chain seq x y z
N MET A 1 -14.97 3.45 8.68
CA MET A 1 -15.04 3.19 7.22
C MET A 1 -14.33 1.89 6.85
N ILE A 2 -13.00 1.78 6.99
CA ILE A 2 -12.26 0.60 6.54
C ILE A 2 -12.68 -0.70 7.25
N ARG A 3 -12.90 -0.66 8.57
CA ARG A 3 -13.51 -1.78 9.31
C ARG A 3 -14.79 -2.28 8.67
N SER A 4 -15.70 -1.37 8.34
CA SER A 4 -16.98 -1.71 7.71
C SER A 4 -16.76 -2.37 6.35
N TYR A 5 -15.81 -1.90 5.53
CA TYR A 5 -15.47 -2.59 4.27
C TYR A 5 -15.01 -4.02 4.51
N TYR A 6 -14.10 -4.22 5.46
CA TYR A 6 -13.61 -5.54 5.82
C TYR A 6 -14.74 -6.47 6.29
N GLU A 7 -15.63 -6.00 7.17
CA GLU A 7 -16.78 -6.78 7.67
C GLU A 7 -17.77 -7.17 6.56
N HIS A 8 -17.84 -6.40 5.47
CA HIS A 8 -18.63 -6.75 4.29
C HIS A 8 -17.87 -7.63 3.28
N GLY A 9 -16.75 -8.24 3.69
CA GLY A 9 -15.96 -9.17 2.88
C GLY A 9 -15.05 -8.51 1.84
N ALA A 10 -14.74 -7.21 1.99
CA ALA A 10 -13.76 -6.56 1.13
C ALA A 10 -12.33 -6.96 1.51
N HIS A 11 -11.47 -7.05 0.49
CA HIS A 11 -10.03 -7.13 0.69
C HIS A 11 -9.46 -5.71 0.80
N CYS A 12 -8.86 -5.39 1.94
CA CYS A 12 -8.29 -4.08 2.26
C CYS A 12 -6.76 -4.15 2.26
N VAL A 13 -6.13 -3.30 1.47
CA VAL A 13 -4.69 -3.05 1.49
C VAL A 13 -4.47 -1.60 1.90
N LEU A 14 -3.78 -1.38 3.00
CA LEU A 14 -3.52 -0.05 3.55
C LEU A 14 -2.03 0.23 3.46
N VAL A 15 -1.68 1.43 3.01
CA VAL A 15 -0.33 1.97 3.04
C VAL A 15 -0.35 3.10 4.07
N ASP A 16 0.31 2.86 5.20
CA ASP A 16 0.26 3.67 6.40
C ASP A 16 1.62 4.35 6.64
N VAL A 17 1.56 5.54 7.22
CA VAL A 17 2.70 6.29 7.74
C VAL A 17 2.30 6.81 9.11
N GLY A 18 2.83 6.18 10.16
CA GLY A 18 2.61 6.61 11.55
C GLY A 18 1.82 5.63 12.42
N HIS A 19 1.69 4.36 11.99
CA HIS A 19 1.09 3.27 12.77
C HIS A 19 -0.40 3.45 13.12
N SER A 20 -1.12 4.31 12.39
CA SER A 20 -2.54 4.61 12.60
C SER A 20 -3.44 3.37 12.53
N TYR A 21 -3.11 2.40 11.67
CA TYR A 21 -3.96 1.22 11.44
C TYR A 21 -3.54 -0.03 12.21
N LYS A 22 -2.51 0.03 13.06
CA LYS A 22 -2.03 -1.14 13.81
C LYS A 22 -3.13 -1.76 14.69
N GLY A 23 -3.86 -0.92 15.44
CA GLY A 23 -4.94 -1.38 16.31
C GLY A 23 -6.06 -2.10 15.55
N LEU A 24 -6.47 -1.55 14.39
CA LEU A 24 -7.48 -2.18 13.54
C LEU A 24 -6.96 -3.50 12.95
N CYS A 25 -5.72 -3.53 12.46
CA CYS A 25 -5.10 -4.73 11.89
C CYS A 25 -5.07 -5.87 12.91
N ASP A 26 -4.61 -5.59 14.13
CA ASP A 26 -4.54 -6.58 15.21
C ASP A 26 -5.96 -7.04 15.63
N LEU A 27 -6.94 -6.13 15.64
CA LEU A 27 -8.33 -6.45 15.96
C LEU A 27 -8.92 -7.47 14.98
N VAL A 28 -8.61 -7.36 13.68
CA VAL A 28 -9.18 -8.23 12.65
C VAL A 28 -8.31 -9.44 12.31
N GLY A 29 -7.15 -9.60 12.97
CA GLY A 29 -6.18 -10.64 12.63
C GLY A 29 -5.55 -10.43 11.25
N GLY A 30 -5.45 -9.18 10.81
CA GLY A 30 -4.84 -8.81 9.55
C GLY A 30 -3.32 -8.99 9.55
N TYR A 31 -2.73 -8.84 8.37
CA TYR A 31 -1.28 -8.93 8.20
C TYR A 31 -0.66 -7.54 8.25
N TYR A 32 0.23 -7.31 9.22
CA TYR A 32 0.87 -6.01 9.42
C TYR A 32 2.35 -6.08 9.03
N PHE A 33 2.69 -5.51 7.88
CA PHE A 33 4.07 -5.30 7.46
C PHE A 33 4.62 -4.03 8.10
N THR A 34 5.73 -4.14 8.81
CA THR A 34 6.50 -3.01 9.29
C THR A 34 7.97 -3.35 9.20
N TYR A 35 8.81 -2.33 8.98
CA TYR A 35 10.24 -2.55 8.99
C TYR A 35 10.79 -2.47 10.41
N SER A 36 11.45 -3.53 10.85
CA SER A 36 12.36 -3.51 11.99
C SER A 36 13.61 -4.33 11.66
N GLU A 37 14.75 -4.03 12.29
CA GLU A 37 15.98 -4.81 12.09
C GLU A 37 15.81 -6.28 12.50
N ARG A 38 14.90 -6.57 13.45
CA ARG A 38 14.68 -7.92 13.97
C ARG A 38 13.68 -8.73 13.16
N ASP A 39 12.73 -8.05 12.54
CA ASP A 39 11.69 -8.62 11.70
C ASP A 39 11.48 -7.68 10.51
N PRO A 40 12.27 -7.85 9.44
CA PRO A 40 12.17 -7.00 8.27
C PRO A 40 11.02 -7.45 7.36
N ILE A 41 10.57 -6.57 6.48
CA ILE A 41 9.55 -6.88 5.46
C ILE A 41 10.14 -7.87 4.45
N LYS A 42 9.47 -9.00 4.25
CA LYS A 42 9.88 -10.05 3.30
C LYS A 42 8.76 -10.30 2.29
N PHE A 43 9.13 -10.46 1.02
CA PHE A 43 8.24 -10.80 -0.08
C PHE A 43 8.90 -11.85 -0.97
N ASN A 44 8.12 -12.56 -1.78
CA ASN A 44 8.67 -13.43 -2.82
C ASN A 44 7.90 -13.24 -4.13
N PRO A 45 8.44 -12.46 -5.09
CA PRO A 45 7.79 -12.23 -6.37
C PRO A 45 7.87 -13.44 -7.30
N PHE A 46 8.84 -14.35 -7.09
CA PHE A 46 9.11 -15.49 -7.97
C PHE A 46 8.27 -16.73 -7.62
N PHE A 47 7.73 -16.77 -6.41
CA PHE A 47 6.84 -17.86 -6.01
C PHE A 47 5.52 -17.79 -6.80
N LEU A 48 5.22 -18.91 -7.47
CA LEU A 48 3.94 -19.20 -8.12
C LEU A 48 3.34 -20.34 -7.30
N GLU A 49 2.29 -20.08 -6.53
CA GLU A 49 1.63 -21.09 -5.68
C GLU A 49 1.11 -22.27 -6.51
N ASP A 50 -0.13 -22.18 -6.98
CA ASP A 50 -0.78 -23.15 -7.87
C ASP A 50 -0.96 -22.56 -9.28
N ASP A 51 -0.23 -21.49 -9.58
CA ASP A 51 -0.37 -20.73 -10.81
C ASP A 51 0.76 -21.03 -11.79
N THR A 52 0.46 -20.87 -13.07
CA THR A 52 1.46 -20.88 -14.13
C THR A 52 2.07 -19.49 -14.28
N LEU A 53 3.26 -19.40 -14.88
CA LEU A 53 3.81 -18.10 -15.27
C LEU A 53 2.96 -17.52 -16.40
N ASP A 54 1.96 -16.73 -16.04
CA ASP A 54 1.19 -15.96 -17.00
C ASP A 54 1.94 -14.69 -17.44
N THR A 55 1.44 -14.07 -18.52
CA THR A 55 2.02 -12.83 -19.07
C THR A 55 2.05 -11.70 -18.04
N GLU A 56 1.08 -11.63 -17.14
CA GLU A 56 0.94 -10.52 -16.19
C GLU A 56 1.92 -10.65 -15.02
N LYS A 57 2.05 -11.84 -14.46
CA LYS A 57 3.02 -12.17 -13.42
C LYS A 57 4.43 -11.98 -13.96
N LYS A 58 4.70 -12.41 -15.18
CA LYS A 58 5.97 -12.14 -15.86
C LYS A 58 6.24 -10.64 -16.01
N GLU A 59 5.24 -9.85 -16.39
CA GLU A 59 5.34 -8.40 -16.48
C GLU A 59 5.58 -7.75 -15.11
N SER A 60 4.93 -8.26 -14.07
CA SER A 60 5.08 -7.81 -12.69
C SER A 60 6.52 -8.02 -12.20
N ILE A 61 7.05 -9.24 -12.31
CA ILE A 61 8.42 -9.55 -11.88
C ILE A 61 9.43 -8.71 -12.67
N LYS A 62 9.24 -8.58 -13.99
CA LYS A 62 10.10 -7.76 -14.84
C LYS A 62 10.07 -6.28 -14.44
N THR A 63 8.89 -5.72 -14.18
CA THR A 63 8.75 -4.32 -13.73
C THR A 63 9.47 -4.10 -12.40
N LEU A 64 9.37 -5.06 -11.47
CA LEU A 64 10.10 -5.02 -10.21
C LEU A 64 11.61 -5.02 -10.47
N LEU A 65 12.12 -5.98 -11.24
CA LEU A 65 13.56 -6.10 -11.53
C LEU A 65 14.12 -4.86 -12.24
N LEU A 66 13.38 -4.27 -13.17
CA LEU A 66 13.77 -3.03 -13.84
C LEU A 66 13.90 -1.87 -12.87
N ALA A 67 12.93 -1.72 -11.96
CA ALA A 67 12.95 -0.64 -10.98
C ALA A 67 14.02 -0.84 -9.88
N LEU A 68 14.42 -2.08 -9.60
CA LEU A 68 15.55 -2.36 -8.71
C LEU A 68 16.91 -2.14 -9.39
N TRP A 69 16.96 -2.34 -10.71
CA TRP A 69 18.18 -2.21 -11.49
C TRP A 69 18.47 -0.76 -11.91
N LYS A 70 17.45 -0.04 -12.36
CA LYS A 70 17.58 1.32 -12.90
C LYS A 70 17.16 2.34 -11.84
N LYS A 71 17.87 3.46 -11.78
CA LYS A 71 17.46 4.62 -10.98
C LYS A 71 16.33 5.40 -11.68
N ASP A 72 15.64 6.26 -10.93
CA ASP A 72 14.48 7.04 -11.41
C ASP A 72 14.75 7.86 -12.70
N ASP A 73 16.00 8.23 -12.97
CA ASP A 73 16.45 8.99 -14.14
C ASP A 73 17.01 8.13 -15.29
N GLU A 74 17.20 6.83 -15.06
CA GLU A 74 17.76 5.90 -16.04
C GLU A 74 16.64 5.22 -16.85
N THR A 75 16.60 5.48 -18.15
CA THR A 75 15.71 4.73 -19.05
C THR A 75 16.32 3.38 -19.43
N PHE A 76 15.47 2.37 -19.63
CA PHE A 76 15.89 1.08 -20.17
C PHE A 76 15.55 0.97 -21.66
N THR A 77 16.37 0.21 -22.40
CA THR A 77 16.18 -0.05 -23.81
C THR A 77 15.20 -1.20 -24.05
N ARG A 78 14.66 -1.28 -25.27
CA ARG A 78 13.84 -2.43 -25.69
C ARG A 78 14.62 -3.75 -25.60
N SER A 79 15.94 -3.72 -25.87
CA SER A 79 16.81 -4.89 -25.80
C SER A 79 16.95 -5.42 -24.37
N GLU A 80 17.15 -4.52 -23.40
CA GLU A 80 17.18 -4.87 -21.97
C GLU A 80 15.85 -5.47 -21.51
N TYR A 81 14.73 -4.86 -21.93
CA TYR A 81 13.39 -5.34 -21.62
C TYR A 81 13.11 -6.74 -22.18
N VAL A 82 13.52 -7.02 -23.41
CA VAL A 82 13.40 -8.35 -24.04
C VAL A 82 14.33 -9.35 -23.34
N SER A 83 15.56 -8.95 -23.00
CA SER A 83 16.53 -9.83 -22.33
C SER A 83 16.04 -10.27 -20.96
N LEU A 84 15.48 -9.37 -20.16
CA LEU A 84 14.84 -9.73 -18.87
C LEU A 84 13.64 -10.65 -19.07
N SER A 85 12.84 -10.43 -20.12
CA SER A 85 11.72 -11.33 -20.45
C SER A 85 12.20 -12.75 -20.79
N ASN A 86 13.32 -12.87 -21.51
CA ASN A 86 13.92 -14.16 -21.85
C ASN A 86 14.56 -14.82 -20.62
N ALA A 87 15.24 -14.04 -19.77
CA ALA A 87 15.83 -14.52 -18.51
C ALA A 87 14.76 -15.13 -17.61
N LEU A 88 13.64 -14.42 -17.42
CA LEU A 88 12.51 -14.89 -16.62
C LEU A 88 11.89 -16.15 -17.22
N GLN A 89 11.66 -16.18 -18.54
CA GLN A 89 11.11 -17.38 -19.17
C GLN A 89 12.00 -18.60 -18.93
N GLY A 90 13.29 -18.47 -19.27
CA GLY A 90 14.23 -19.57 -19.13
C GLY A 90 14.41 -20.01 -17.68
N TYR A 91 14.32 -19.08 -16.72
CA TYR A 91 14.35 -19.41 -15.29
C TYR A 91 13.15 -20.28 -14.88
N PHE A 92 11.93 -19.91 -15.26
CA PHE A 92 10.75 -20.71 -14.94
C PHE A 92 10.72 -22.05 -15.69
N ASP A 93 11.22 -22.09 -16.93
CA ASP A 93 11.40 -23.35 -17.68
C ASP A 93 12.45 -24.25 -16.99
N HIS A 94 13.51 -23.67 -16.42
CA HIS A 94 14.51 -24.38 -15.64
C HIS A 94 13.92 -24.94 -14.34
N LEU A 95 13.14 -24.15 -13.58
CA LEU A 95 12.43 -24.61 -12.40
C LEU A 95 11.48 -25.78 -12.69
N ALA A 96 10.79 -25.75 -13.83
CA ALA A 96 9.88 -26.83 -14.23
C ALA A 96 10.59 -28.19 -14.43
N THR A 97 11.91 -28.18 -14.62
CA THR A 97 12.74 -29.40 -14.77
C THR A 97 13.59 -29.70 -13.54
N HIS A 98 13.62 -28.83 -12.53
CA HIS A 98 14.46 -28.88 -11.33
C HIS A 98 13.60 -28.62 -10.08
N SER A 99 12.77 -29.59 -9.71
CA SER A 99 11.80 -29.47 -8.61
C SER A 99 12.43 -29.26 -7.21
N GLU A 100 13.73 -29.53 -7.08
CA GLU A 100 14.50 -29.29 -5.86
C GLU A 100 14.79 -27.80 -5.62
N LEU A 101 14.68 -26.96 -6.65
CA LEU A 101 14.92 -25.53 -6.55
C LEU A 101 13.67 -24.82 -6.03
N PHE A 102 13.82 -24.09 -4.94
CA PHE A 102 12.75 -23.24 -4.42
C PHE A 102 12.70 -21.92 -5.21
N PRO A 103 11.55 -21.52 -5.79
CA PRO A 103 11.47 -20.29 -6.55
C PRO A 103 11.58 -19.05 -5.66
N CYS A 104 12.72 -18.35 -5.74
CA CYS A 104 12.96 -17.06 -5.09
C CYS A 104 13.95 -16.21 -5.89
N PHE A 105 14.30 -15.03 -5.37
CA PHE A 105 15.29 -14.17 -6.02
C PHE A 105 16.69 -14.79 -6.04
N ASN A 106 17.08 -15.54 -5.01
CA ASN A 106 18.40 -16.19 -4.94
C ASN A 106 18.62 -17.18 -6.08
N THR A 107 17.68 -18.12 -6.29
CA THR A 107 17.75 -19.10 -7.37
C THR A 107 17.63 -18.46 -8.75
N PHE A 108 16.87 -17.37 -8.88
CA PHE A 108 16.85 -16.58 -10.11
C PHE A 108 18.20 -15.91 -10.40
N TYR A 109 18.85 -15.35 -9.37
CA TYR A 109 20.16 -14.72 -9.48
C TYR A 109 21.24 -15.74 -9.87
N GLU A 110 21.23 -16.91 -9.23
CA GLU A 110 22.11 -18.05 -9.55
C GLU A 110 21.90 -18.51 -10.99
N TYR A 111 20.65 -18.72 -11.42
CA TYR A 111 20.31 -19.04 -12.80
C TYR A 111 20.85 -17.99 -13.80
N CYS A 112 20.67 -16.70 -13.50
CA CYS A 112 21.15 -15.64 -14.37
C CYS A 112 22.68 -15.68 -14.53
N LYS A 113 23.39 -15.91 -13.43
CA LYS A 113 24.85 -15.94 -13.39
C LYS A 113 25.45 -17.19 -14.04
N GLU A 114 24.88 -18.36 -13.77
CA GLU A 114 25.48 -19.65 -14.10
C GLU A 114 24.99 -20.23 -15.44
N ILE A 115 23.78 -19.89 -15.87
CA ILE A 115 23.14 -20.47 -17.06
C ILE A 115 22.88 -19.40 -18.11
N PHE A 116 22.17 -18.33 -17.75
CA PHE A 116 21.74 -17.33 -18.72
C PHE A 116 22.90 -16.51 -19.28
N LEU A 117 23.81 -16.03 -18.42
CA LEU A 117 24.98 -15.24 -18.82
C LEU A 117 25.88 -15.98 -19.83
N PRO A 118 26.31 -17.24 -19.60
CA PRO A 118 27.05 -18.01 -20.60
C PRO A 118 26.29 -18.21 -21.91
N ALA A 119 24.97 -18.43 -21.85
CA ALA A 119 24.14 -18.62 -23.03
C ALA A 119 24.08 -17.34 -23.89
N LEU A 120 23.85 -16.17 -23.28
CA LEU A 120 23.85 -14.88 -23.97
C LEU A 120 25.18 -14.61 -24.69
N ARG A 121 26.30 -14.87 -24.00
CA ARG A 121 27.65 -14.69 -24.56
C ARG A 121 27.89 -15.62 -25.75
N LYS A 122 27.35 -16.85 -25.72
CA LYS A 122 27.43 -17.80 -26.83
C LYS A 122 26.58 -17.38 -28.03
N GLU A 123 25.44 -16.74 -27.81
CA GLU A 123 24.58 -16.18 -28.86
C GLU A 123 25.14 -14.89 -29.49
N GLY A 124 26.21 -14.33 -28.94
CA GLY A 124 26.86 -13.12 -29.45
C GLY A 124 26.09 -11.83 -29.13
N ILE A 125 25.20 -11.87 -28.13
CA ILE A 125 24.53 -10.67 -27.61
C ILE A 125 25.60 -9.80 -26.96
N LYS A 126 25.64 -8.51 -27.34
CA LYS A 126 26.66 -7.58 -26.90
C LYS A 126 26.24 -6.90 -25.60
N ASP A 127 27.21 -6.51 -24.78
CA ASP A 127 26.96 -5.82 -23.50
C ASP A 127 26.12 -4.55 -23.66
N LYS A 128 26.24 -3.85 -24.80
CA LYS A 128 25.41 -2.67 -25.13
C LYS A 128 23.90 -2.98 -25.26
N ASP A 129 23.55 -4.24 -25.50
CA ASP A 129 22.16 -4.69 -25.71
C ASP A 129 21.56 -5.20 -24.39
N PHE A 130 22.39 -5.76 -23.50
CA PHE A 130 22.04 -6.09 -22.12
C PHE A 130 23.30 -6.21 -21.24
N ASP A 131 23.53 -5.22 -20.38
CA ASP A 131 24.64 -5.23 -19.40
C ASP A 131 24.25 -6.09 -18.19
N ILE A 132 24.28 -7.40 -18.39
CA ILE A 132 23.95 -8.39 -17.37
C ILE A 132 24.95 -8.40 -16.20
N ASP A 133 26.22 -8.07 -16.45
CA ASP A 133 27.21 -7.95 -15.38
C ASP A 133 26.86 -6.78 -14.45
N ASN A 134 26.46 -5.62 -15.00
CA ASN A 134 25.91 -4.52 -14.22
C ASN A 134 24.59 -4.88 -13.52
N PHE A 135 23.66 -5.55 -14.20
CA PHE A 135 22.41 -6.02 -13.61
C PHE A 135 22.64 -6.87 -12.36
N LEU A 136 23.52 -7.88 -12.47
CA LEU A 136 23.88 -8.75 -11.34
C LEU A 136 24.61 -7.98 -10.24
N TYR A 137 25.44 -6.99 -10.59
CA TYR A 137 26.12 -6.16 -9.61
C TYR A 137 25.15 -5.29 -8.81
N VAL A 138 24.22 -4.59 -9.49
CA VAL A 138 23.23 -3.70 -8.86
C VAL A 138 22.27 -4.48 -7.99
N LEU A 139 21.84 -5.67 -8.41
CA LEU A 139 20.92 -6.49 -7.63
C LEU A 139 21.59 -7.36 -6.56
N ARG A 140 22.92 -7.34 -6.47
CA ARG A 140 23.68 -8.08 -5.46
C ARG A 140 23.23 -7.83 -4.01
N PRO A 141 22.80 -6.62 -3.59
CA PRO A 141 22.29 -6.40 -2.23
C PRO A 141 21.06 -7.24 -1.87
N TYR A 142 20.26 -7.70 -2.85
CA TYR A 142 19.09 -8.56 -2.62
C TYR A 142 19.41 -10.05 -2.71
N TYR A 143 20.62 -10.39 -3.17
CA TYR A 143 21.10 -11.76 -3.24
C TYR A 143 21.68 -12.18 -1.89
N LYS A 144 21.72 -13.49 -1.63
CA LYS A 144 22.26 -14.12 -0.41
C LYS A 144 23.48 -13.39 0.17
N SER A 145 23.41 -13.04 1.45
CA SER A 145 24.44 -12.28 2.19
C SER A 145 24.61 -10.82 1.77
N GLY A 146 23.69 -10.29 0.96
CA GLY A 146 23.52 -8.86 0.71
C GLY A 146 22.74 -8.17 1.83
N GLU A 147 22.75 -6.84 1.82
CA GLU A 147 22.10 -5.99 2.83
C GLU A 147 20.57 -6.19 2.92
N PHE A 148 19.94 -6.54 1.80
CA PHE A 148 18.49 -6.70 1.64
C PHE A 148 18.12 -8.11 1.19
N ASP A 149 18.93 -9.13 1.52
CA ASP A 149 18.73 -10.50 1.05
C ASP A 149 17.41 -11.14 1.49
N TYR A 150 16.80 -10.62 2.55
CA TYR A 150 15.49 -11.04 3.06
C TYR A 150 14.31 -10.55 2.20
N LEU A 151 14.49 -9.48 1.42
CA LEU A 151 13.37 -8.69 0.90
C LEU A 151 12.58 -9.41 -0.20
N LEU A 152 13.27 -10.15 -1.07
CA LEU A 152 12.69 -10.84 -2.23
C LEU A 152 12.78 -12.37 -2.14
N ASN A 153 13.13 -12.88 -0.95
CA ASN A 153 13.39 -14.29 -0.69
C ASN A 153 12.51 -14.85 0.44
N ALA A 154 11.30 -14.32 0.62
CA ALA A 154 10.38 -14.89 1.60
C ALA A 154 10.08 -16.37 1.31
N THR A 155 10.09 -17.17 2.37
CA THR A 155 9.69 -18.60 2.37
C THR A 155 8.43 -18.84 3.18
N GLU A 156 7.92 -17.81 3.86
CA GLU A 156 6.76 -17.84 4.74
C GLU A 156 5.76 -16.77 4.29
N ASN A 157 4.49 -16.93 4.66
CA ASN A 157 3.40 -15.98 4.35
C ASN A 157 3.31 -15.64 2.85
N LEU A 158 3.46 -16.67 2.01
CA LEU A 158 3.50 -16.55 0.55
C LEU A 158 2.13 -16.15 -0.03
N ASP A 159 1.04 -16.59 0.61
CA ASP A 159 -0.33 -16.26 0.20
C ASP A 159 -0.78 -14.89 0.69
N LEU A 160 -0.25 -13.86 0.02
CA LEU A 160 -0.73 -12.50 0.19
C LEU A 160 -1.97 -12.23 -0.67
N LEU A 161 -2.31 -13.09 -1.63
CA LEU A 161 -3.44 -12.88 -2.53
C LEU A 161 -4.76 -13.02 -1.78
N HIS A 162 -4.92 -14.07 -0.98
CA HIS A 162 -6.16 -14.36 -0.25
C HIS A 162 -6.23 -13.66 1.11
N GLN A 163 -5.13 -13.09 1.60
CA GLN A 163 -5.16 -12.31 2.84
C GLN A 163 -6.11 -11.08 2.70
N PRO A 164 -7.19 -10.99 3.50
CA PRO A 164 -8.25 -10.00 3.30
C PRO A 164 -7.91 -8.64 3.91
N PHE A 165 -6.98 -8.56 4.85
CA PHE A 165 -6.60 -7.30 5.49
C PHE A 165 -5.07 -7.23 5.60
N ILE A 166 -4.47 -6.25 4.93
CA ILE A 166 -3.02 -6.05 4.90
C ILE A 166 -2.72 -4.59 5.15
N VAL A 167 -1.79 -4.30 6.06
CA VAL A 167 -1.27 -2.95 6.31
C VAL A 167 0.23 -2.96 6.04
N PHE A 168 0.69 -2.01 5.22
CA PHE A 168 2.09 -1.71 4.98
C PHE A 168 2.44 -0.41 5.68
N GLU A 169 3.16 -0.52 6.79
CA GLU A 169 3.66 0.62 7.54
C GLU A 169 5.04 1.04 7.03
N LEU A 170 5.14 2.27 6.53
CA LEU A 170 6.31 2.78 5.83
C LEU A 170 7.08 3.86 6.59
N ASP A 171 6.64 4.32 7.77
CA ASP A 171 7.26 5.46 8.46
C ASP A 171 8.75 5.25 8.73
N ASN A 172 9.16 4.04 9.13
CA ASN A 172 10.56 3.70 9.39
C ASN A 172 11.46 3.71 8.15
N ILE A 173 10.88 3.64 6.95
CA ILE A 173 11.62 3.55 5.69
C ILE A 173 11.34 4.72 4.75
N LYS A 174 10.53 5.71 5.15
CA LYS A 174 10.06 6.80 4.28
C LYS A 174 11.18 7.63 3.64
N ASP A 175 12.35 7.69 4.29
CA ASP A 175 13.53 8.40 3.79
C ASP A 175 14.59 7.44 3.21
N HIS A 176 14.32 6.14 3.19
CA HIS A 176 15.23 5.12 2.72
C HIS A 176 15.18 5.00 1.19
N GLY A 177 16.23 5.46 0.49
CA GLY A 177 16.27 5.57 -0.97
C GLY A 177 16.10 4.28 -1.77
N ILE A 178 16.27 3.11 -1.14
CA ILE A 178 16.13 1.79 -1.78
C ILE A 178 14.86 1.04 -1.32
N LEU A 179 14.69 0.84 0.00
CA LEU A 179 13.55 0.10 0.56
C LEU A 179 12.20 0.71 0.22
N LEU A 180 12.06 2.04 0.27
CA LEU A 180 10.77 2.68 0.03
C LEU A 180 10.27 2.46 -1.41
N PRO A 181 11.04 2.78 -2.48
CA PRO A 181 10.63 2.45 -3.84
C PRO A 181 10.30 0.96 -4.02
N THR A 182 11.15 0.08 -3.50
CA THR A 182 10.99 -1.38 -3.63
C THR A 182 9.68 -1.87 -3.03
N ILE A 183 9.42 -1.51 -1.77
CA ILE A 183 8.22 -1.92 -1.06
C ILE A 183 6.98 -1.33 -1.73
N THR A 184 7.06 -0.08 -2.20
CA THR A 184 5.94 0.57 -2.87
C THR A 184 5.55 -0.12 -4.18
N ILE A 185 6.53 -0.64 -4.93
CA ILE A 185 6.30 -1.45 -6.12
C ILE A 185 5.64 -2.78 -5.73
N ILE A 186 6.14 -3.45 -4.69
CA ILE A 186 5.56 -4.71 -4.18
C ILE A 186 4.10 -4.54 -3.79
N VAL A 187 3.76 -3.49 -3.02
CA VAL A 187 2.38 -3.15 -2.64
C VAL A 187 1.50 -3.00 -3.87
N SER A 188 2.00 -2.30 -4.89
CA SER A 188 1.26 -2.01 -6.11
C SER A 188 0.99 -3.26 -6.93
N GLN A 189 1.99 -4.13 -7.05
CA GLN A 189 1.85 -5.42 -7.71
C GLN A 189 0.87 -6.34 -6.98
N LEU A 190 0.97 -6.39 -5.65
CA LEU A 190 0.04 -7.13 -4.81
C LEU A 190 -1.40 -6.66 -5.04
N PHE A 191 -1.64 -5.35 -5.04
CA PHE A 191 -2.98 -4.82 -5.24
C PHE A 191 -3.50 -5.05 -6.66
N ILE A 192 -2.66 -4.91 -7.69
CA ILE A 192 -3.02 -5.28 -9.07
C ILE A 192 -3.40 -6.75 -9.15
N ASN A 193 -2.64 -7.64 -8.53
CA ASN A 193 -2.91 -9.07 -8.51
C ASN A 193 -4.29 -9.36 -7.88
N LYS A 194 -4.60 -8.74 -6.73
CA LYS A 194 -5.94 -8.80 -6.11
C LYS A 194 -7.04 -8.26 -7.03
N MET A 195 -6.84 -7.13 -7.70
CA MET A 195 -7.81 -6.56 -8.65
C MET A 195 -8.16 -7.53 -9.78
N ARG A 196 -7.17 -8.28 -10.28
CA ARG A 196 -7.33 -9.13 -11.44
C ARG A 196 -7.87 -10.52 -11.09
N LYS A 197 -7.33 -11.16 -10.06
CA LYS A 197 -7.67 -12.56 -9.72
C LYS A 197 -8.92 -12.70 -8.85
N LEU A 198 -9.14 -11.78 -7.90
CA LEU A 198 -10.28 -11.89 -6.98
C LEU A 198 -11.56 -11.32 -7.61
N LYS A 199 -12.25 -12.13 -8.42
CA LYS A 199 -13.55 -11.75 -9.01
C LYS A 199 -14.66 -11.77 -7.96
N GLY A 200 -15.62 -10.85 -8.07
CA GLY A 200 -16.77 -10.76 -7.15
C GLY A 200 -16.47 -10.18 -5.77
N ILE A 201 -15.19 -10.13 -5.36
CA ILE A 201 -14.75 -9.58 -4.08
C ILE A 201 -14.48 -8.08 -4.25
N ARG A 202 -14.86 -7.25 -3.27
CA ARG A 202 -14.55 -5.81 -3.27
C ARG A 202 -13.10 -5.59 -2.86
N LYS A 203 -12.36 -4.70 -3.53
CA LYS A 203 -10.94 -4.39 -3.19
C LYS A 203 -10.79 -2.93 -2.81
N ILE A 204 -10.21 -2.65 -1.65
CA ILE A 204 -9.92 -1.29 -1.19
C ILE A 204 -8.42 -1.13 -1.07
N ILE A 205 -7.86 -0.09 -1.71
CA ILE A 205 -6.53 0.41 -1.37
C ILE A 205 -6.67 1.77 -0.70
N LEU A 206 -6.07 1.91 0.48
CA LEU A 206 -5.97 3.18 1.19
C LEU A 206 -4.51 3.60 1.25
N ILE A 207 -4.23 4.84 0.92
CA ILE A 207 -2.89 5.44 0.93
C ILE A 207 -2.93 6.65 1.86
N GLU A 208 -2.32 6.53 3.05
CA GLU A 208 -2.23 7.59 4.06
C GLU A 208 -0.84 8.22 4.02
N GLU A 209 -0.75 9.47 3.57
CA GLU A 209 0.48 10.29 3.44
C GLU A 209 1.65 9.70 2.61
N ALA A 210 1.59 8.41 2.25
CA ALA A 210 2.57 7.71 1.44
C ALA A 210 2.46 8.01 -0.06
N TRP A 211 1.51 8.86 -0.47
CA TRP A 211 1.31 9.17 -1.89
C TRP A 211 2.52 9.88 -2.50
N LYS A 212 3.30 10.66 -1.72
CA LYS A 212 4.56 11.27 -2.17
C LYS A 212 5.61 10.21 -2.48
N ALA A 213 5.71 9.19 -1.62
CA ALA A 213 6.59 8.04 -1.84
C ALA A 213 6.19 7.28 -3.11
N ILE A 214 4.89 7.07 -3.30
CA ILE A 214 4.37 6.42 -4.52
C ILE A 214 4.57 7.30 -5.77
N ALA A 215 4.61 8.63 -5.66
CA ALA A 215 4.80 9.48 -6.83
C ALA A 215 6.26 9.54 -7.32
N ARG A 216 7.25 9.43 -6.41
CA ARG A 216 8.68 9.67 -6.71
C ARG A 216 9.35 8.53 -7.48
N ALA A 217 8.92 7.28 -7.32
CA ALA A 217 9.58 6.09 -7.88
C ALA A 217 9.12 5.69 -9.31
N GLY A 218 8.93 6.64 -10.23
CA GLY A 218 8.39 6.34 -11.58
C GLY A 218 6.93 5.80 -11.57
N MET A 219 6.26 5.90 -10.43
CA MET A 219 4.99 5.24 -10.11
C MET A 219 3.77 6.16 -10.25
N ALA A 220 3.96 7.38 -10.75
CA ALA A 220 2.86 8.29 -11.07
C ALA A 220 1.90 7.70 -12.13
N GLU A 221 2.43 6.97 -13.12
CA GLU A 221 1.59 6.24 -14.08
C GLU A 221 0.86 5.06 -13.44
N TYR A 222 1.42 4.43 -12.39
CA TYR A 222 0.68 3.44 -11.60
C TYR A 222 -0.50 4.06 -10.87
N ILE A 223 -0.32 5.20 -10.18
CA ILE A 223 -1.43 5.92 -9.52
C ILE A 223 -2.52 6.26 -10.53
N LYS A 224 -2.15 6.79 -11.69
CA LYS A 224 -3.10 7.09 -12.76
C LYS A 224 -3.81 5.85 -13.28
N TYR A 225 -3.10 4.74 -13.49
CA TYR A 225 -3.69 3.46 -13.88
C TYR A 225 -4.67 2.95 -12.82
N LEU A 226 -4.27 2.99 -11.55
CA LEU A 226 -5.05 2.58 -10.40
C LEU A 226 -6.37 3.34 -10.35
N PHE A 227 -6.34 4.67 -10.30
CA PHE A 227 -7.55 5.49 -10.20
C PHE A 227 -8.49 5.35 -11.42
N LYS A 228 -7.94 5.12 -12.63
CA LYS A 228 -8.76 4.89 -13.83
C LYS A 228 -9.37 3.50 -13.92
N THR A 229 -8.74 2.50 -13.31
CA THR A 229 -9.04 1.09 -13.56
C THR A 229 -9.71 0.40 -12.38
N VAL A 230 -9.41 0.81 -11.14
CA VAL A 230 -9.86 0.13 -9.91
C VAL A 230 -11.38 -0.10 -9.87
N ARG A 231 -12.16 0.89 -10.32
CA ARG A 231 -13.63 0.78 -10.41
C ARG A 231 -14.11 -0.37 -11.29
N LYS A 232 -13.42 -0.65 -12.41
CA LYS A 232 -13.75 -1.76 -13.33
C LYS A 232 -13.53 -3.13 -12.68
N HIS A 233 -12.73 -3.18 -11.63
CA HIS A 233 -12.39 -4.40 -10.89
C HIS A 233 -13.15 -4.51 -9.56
N PHE A 234 -14.29 -3.82 -9.42
CA PHE A 234 -15.05 -3.75 -8.16
C PHE A 234 -14.18 -3.31 -6.97
N GLY A 235 -13.34 -2.30 -7.20
CA GLY A 235 -12.50 -1.73 -6.16
C GLY A 235 -12.60 -0.23 -6.04
N GLU A 236 -11.96 0.28 -5.01
CA GLU A 236 -11.89 1.68 -4.63
C GLU A 236 -10.47 2.04 -4.19
N ALA A 237 -10.01 3.21 -4.62
CA ALA A 237 -8.74 3.79 -4.18
C ALA A 237 -9.04 5.02 -3.33
N ILE A 238 -8.46 5.06 -2.13
CA ILE A 238 -8.68 6.11 -1.13
C ILE A 238 -7.33 6.72 -0.82
N VAL A 239 -7.26 8.06 -0.87
CA VAL A 239 -6.06 8.81 -0.47
C VAL A 239 -6.43 9.71 0.68
N VAL A 240 -5.62 9.64 1.74
CA VAL A 240 -5.76 10.44 2.95
C VAL A 240 -4.53 11.33 3.06
N THR A 241 -4.75 12.65 3.15
CA THR A 241 -3.67 13.61 3.38
C THR A 241 -4.15 14.81 4.19
N GLN A 242 -3.21 15.41 4.93
CA GLN A 242 -3.36 16.67 5.66
C GLN A 242 -2.87 17.86 4.84
N GLU A 243 -1.90 17.66 3.94
CA GLU A 243 -1.26 18.72 3.17
C GLU A 243 -1.78 18.74 1.73
N VAL A 244 -2.97 19.31 1.53
CA VAL A 244 -3.61 19.42 0.20
C VAL A 244 -2.69 20.14 -0.81
N ASP A 245 -1.91 21.13 -0.34
CA ASP A 245 -0.91 21.88 -1.13
C ASP A 245 0.10 20.99 -1.87
N ASP A 246 0.44 19.85 -1.29
CA ASP A 246 1.40 18.96 -1.90
C ASP A 246 0.80 18.15 -3.06
N ILE A 247 -0.45 17.69 -2.94
CA ILE A 247 -1.18 17.04 -4.04
C ILE A 247 -1.24 17.99 -5.25
N ILE A 248 -1.42 19.29 -4.98
CA ILE A 248 -1.57 20.33 -5.99
C ILE A 248 -0.26 20.58 -6.74
N SER A 249 0.87 20.50 -6.05
CA SER A 249 2.18 20.77 -6.63
C SER A 249 2.57 19.79 -7.75
N SER A 250 1.92 18.63 -7.82
CA SER A 250 2.17 17.61 -8.85
C SER A 250 1.01 17.52 -9.86
N PRO A 251 1.21 17.98 -11.11
CA PRO A 251 0.16 17.96 -12.15
C PRO A 251 -0.40 16.55 -12.39
N VAL A 252 0.47 15.53 -12.39
CA VAL A 252 0.07 14.14 -12.62
C VAL A 252 -0.85 13.64 -11.51
N ILE A 253 -0.55 13.99 -10.27
CA ILE A 253 -1.29 13.55 -9.08
C ILE A 253 -2.61 14.30 -8.97
N LYS A 254 -2.61 15.61 -9.23
CA LYS A 254 -3.83 16.42 -9.34
C LYS A 254 -4.81 15.79 -10.34
N ASP A 255 -4.36 15.49 -11.55
CA ASP A 255 -5.22 14.94 -12.59
C ASP A 255 -5.64 13.49 -12.32
N ALA A 256 -4.76 12.68 -11.72
CA ALA A 256 -5.07 11.28 -11.41
C ALA A 256 -6.03 11.15 -10.23
N ILE A 257 -5.78 11.86 -9.13
CA ILE A 257 -6.52 11.70 -7.89
C ILE A 257 -7.76 12.59 -7.88
N ILE A 258 -7.60 13.91 -8.02
CA ILE A 258 -8.70 14.85 -7.77
C ILE A 258 -9.78 14.73 -8.85
N ASN A 259 -9.39 14.69 -10.13
CA ASN A 259 -10.38 14.62 -11.23
C ASN A 259 -11.11 13.28 -11.33
N ASN A 260 -10.57 12.19 -10.75
CA ASN A 260 -11.22 10.87 -10.75
C ASN A 260 -11.88 10.54 -9.39
N SER A 261 -11.87 11.48 -8.44
CA SER A 261 -12.48 11.29 -7.11
C SER A 261 -13.84 11.97 -7.02
N ASP A 262 -14.90 11.18 -7.23
CA ASP A 262 -16.29 11.62 -7.07
C ASP A 262 -16.63 11.87 -5.59
N CYS A 263 -16.11 11.03 -4.70
CA CYS A 263 -16.31 11.16 -3.26
C CYS A 263 -15.21 12.04 -2.64
N LYS A 264 -15.61 13.07 -1.91
CA LYS A 264 -14.70 13.95 -1.17
C LYS A 264 -15.13 13.99 0.28
N ILE A 265 -14.22 13.62 1.18
CA ILE A 265 -14.43 13.63 2.62
C ILE A 265 -13.51 14.68 3.20
N LEU A 266 -14.08 15.73 3.80
CA LEU A 266 -13.31 16.79 4.44
C LEU A 266 -13.62 16.83 5.93
N LEU A 267 -12.56 16.76 6.73
CA LEU A 267 -12.58 17.05 8.16
C LEU A 267 -12.49 18.56 8.38
N ASP A 268 -12.45 19.00 9.64
CA ASP A 268 -12.35 20.41 10.02
C ASP A 268 -11.23 21.16 9.27
N GLN A 269 -11.62 22.19 8.51
CA GLN A 269 -10.71 23.03 7.72
C GLN A 269 -10.50 24.43 8.33
N THR A 270 -10.84 24.63 9.61
CA THR A 270 -10.76 25.96 10.26
C THR A 270 -9.37 26.60 10.14
N LYS A 271 -8.29 25.80 10.18
CA LYS A 271 -6.91 26.28 10.01
C LYS A 271 -6.63 26.86 8.61
N TYR A 272 -7.41 26.48 7.60
CA TYR A 272 -7.22 26.86 6.21
C TYR A 272 -8.22 27.93 5.73
N ILE A 273 -9.02 28.54 6.63
CA ILE A 273 -10.02 29.56 6.28
C ILE A 273 -9.47 30.61 5.30
N ASN A 274 -8.27 31.14 5.57
CA ASN A 274 -7.67 32.20 4.77
C ASN A 274 -7.18 31.74 3.38
N LYS A 275 -7.06 30.44 3.15
CA LYS A 275 -6.60 29.83 1.89
C LYS A 275 -7.66 28.93 1.25
N PHE A 276 -8.87 28.91 1.80
CA PHE A 276 -9.88 27.91 1.43
C PHE A 276 -10.40 28.12 0.02
N ASP A 277 -10.38 29.35 -0.52
CA ASP A 277 -10.79 29.62 -1.91
C ASP A 277 -9.99 28.79 -2.91
N ARG A 278 -8.69 28.62 -2.65
CA ARG A 278 -7.83 27.76 -3.46
C ARG A 278 -8.25 26.29 -3.35
N ILE A 279 -8.52 25.82 -2.13
CA ILE A 279 -9.00 24.43 -1.88
C ILE A 279 -10.36 24.19 -2.56
N GLN A 280 -11.26 25.17 -2.48
CA GLN A 280 -12.59 25.14 -3.09
C GLN A 280 -12.48 24.97 -4.61
N GLU A 281 -11.70 25.82 -5.28
CA GLU A 281 -11.50 25.76 -6.73
C GLU A 281 -10.93 24.41 -7.16
N LEU A 282 -9.92 23.92 -6.45
CA LEU A 282 -9.23 22.70 -6.80
C LEU A 282 -10.07 21.44 -6.62
N LEU A 283 -10.84 21.37 -5.53
CA LEU A 283 -11.73 20.24 -5.27
C LEU A 283 -13.05 20.36 -6.05
N GLY A 284 -13.25 21.46 -6.80
CA GLY A 284 -14.48 21.73 -7.54
C GLY A 284 -15.69 21.87 -6.63
N LEU A 285 -15.51 22.52 -5.47
CA LEU A 285 -16.55 22.70 -4.47
C LEU A 285 -17.40 23.94 -4.75
N THR A 286 -18.70 23.82 -4.58
CA THR A 286 -19.66 24.92 -4.67
C THR A 286 -19.61 25.82 -3.43
N ASP A 287 -20.13 27.05 -3.53
CA ASP A 287 -20.23 27.96 -2.38
C ASP A 287 -21.10 27.40 -1.25
N LYS A 288 -22.12 26.61 -1.61
CA LYS A 288 -22.94 25.88 -0.64
C LYS A 288 -22.10 24.85 0.13
N GLU A 289 -21.25 24.10 -0.56
CA GLU A 289 -20.36 23.11 0.07
C GLU A 289 -19.30 23.78 0.94
N LYS A 290 -18.70 24.89 0.48
CA LYS A 290 -17.83 25.72 1.31
C LYS A 290 -18.53 26.14 2.60
N THR A 291 -19.77 26.62 2.51
CA THR A 291 -20.54 27.03 3.70
C THR A 291 -20.74 25.88 4.67
N LEU A 292 -21.07 24.68 4.16
CA LEU A 292 -21.20 23.46 4.98
C LEU A 292 -19.89 23.09 5.66
N ILE A 293 -18.77 23.04 4.92
CA ILE A 293 -17.45 22.71 5.45
C ILE A 293 -17.04 23.72 6.54
N MET A 294 -17.29 25.01 6.32
CA MET A 294 -17.01 26.07 7.29
C MET A 294 -17.94 26.09 8.49
N SER A 295 -19.04 25.33 8.47
CA SER A 295 -19.97 25.22 9.61
C SER A 295 -19.58 24.10 10.59
N MET A 296 -18.70 23.18 10.17
CA MET A 296 -18.33 22.02 10.96
C MET A 296 -17.72 22.41 12.31
N ASN A 297 -18.08 21.65 13.34
CA ASN A 297 -17.59 21.75 14.71
C ASN A 297 -17.88 23.10 15.43
N LYS A 298 -18.75 23.96 14.90
CA LYS A 298 -19.05 25.28 15.49
C LYS A 298 -20.20 25.29 16.50
N ALA A 299 -21.10 24.32 16.45
CA ALA A 299 -22.30 24.27 17.27
C ALA A 299 -22.56 22.84 17.76
N ASN A 300 -21.55 22.23 18.38
CA ASN A 300 -21.63 20.84 18.81
C ASN A 300 -22.54 20.69 20.03
N ASP A 301 -23.33 19.63 20.04
CA ASP A 301 -24.15 19.25 21.19
C ASP A 301 -23.23 18.84 22.35
N PRO A 302 -23.22 19.58 23.48
CA PRO A 302 -22.30 19.34 24.57
C PRO A 302 -22.57 18.03 25.31
N THR A 303 -23.73 17.40 25.09
CA THR A 303 -24.11 16.14 25.74
C THR A 303 -23.62 14.92 24.98
N LYS A 304 -23.12 15.08 23.76
CA LYS A 304 -22.69 13.99 22.89
C LYS A 304 -21.22 14.10 22.53
N LYS A 305 -20.57 12.94 22.36
CA LYS A 305 -19.19 12.84 21.89
C LYS A 305 -19.16 12.40 20.43
N TYR A 306 -18.91 13.34 19.53
CA TYR A 306 -18.81 13.08 18.09
C TYR A 306 -17.85 14.08 17.42
N LYS A 307 -17.46 13.76 16.19
CA LYS A 307 -16.79 14.70 15.28
C LYS A 307 -17.65 14.92 14.05
N GLU A 308 -17.65 16.13 13.52
CA GLU A 308 -18.33 16.41 12.26
C GLU A 308 -17.40 16.18 11.07
N VAL A 309 -17.98 15.65 10.00
CA VAL A 309 -17.29 15.38 8.74
C VAL A 309 -18.19 15.79 7.57
N PHE A 310 -17.62 16.48 6.61
CA PHE A 310 -18.29 16.76 5.34
C PHE A 310 -18.07 15.60 4.38
N ILE A 311 -19.14 15.15 3.73
CA ILE A 311 -19.07 14.16 2.66
C ILE A 311 -19.81 14.72 1.45
N GLY A 312 -19.09 14.89 0.35
CA GLY A 312 -19.60 15.27 -0.96
C GLY A 312 -19.51 14.11 -1.95
N LEU A 313 -20.59 13.83 -2.67
CA LEU A 313 -20.71 12.76 -3.66
C LEU A 313 -20.97 13.35 -5.04
N GLY A 314 -19.91 13.77 -5.75
CA GLY A 314 -19.95 14.16 -7.15
C GLY A 314 -21.00 15.23 -7.51
N GLY A 315 -21.28 16.16 -6.59
CA GLY A 315 -22.32 17.19 -6.76
C GLY A 315 -23.77 16.69 -6.61
N VAL A 316 -24.00 15.39 -6.39
CA VAL A 316 -25.33 14.80 -6.18
C VAL A 316 -25.84 15.05 -4.76
N LEU A 317 -24.97 14.81 -3.78
CA LEU A 317 -25.29 14.95 -2.37
C LEU A 317 -24.08 15.43 -1.60
N SER A 318 -24.26 16.53 -0.87
CA SER A 318 -23.23 17.10 -0.01
C SER A 318 -23.85 17.48 1.33
N LYS A 319 -23.34 16.87 2.40
CA LYS A 319 -23.87 17.03 3.76
C LYS A 319 -22.76 16.94 4.80
N VAL A 320 -23.00 17.57 5.95
CA VAL A 320 -22.22 17.37 7.17
C VAL A 320 -22.87 16.24 7.96
N TYR A 321 -22.06 15.27 8.38
CA TYR A 321 -22.45 14.12 9.18
C TYR A 321 -21.73 14.16 10.52
N ARG A 322 -22.33 13.52 11.52
CA ARG A 322 -21.69 13.26 12.81
C ARG A 322 -21.15 11.85 12.80
N THR A 323 -19.87 11.72 13.09
CA THR A 323 -19.21 10.43 13.27
C THR A 323 -19.19 10.11 14.75
N GLU A 324 -19.94 9.08 15.12
CA GLU A 324 -19.97 8.47 16.44
C GLU A 324 -19.44 7.05 16.31
N VAL A 325 -18.68 6.62 17.32
CA VAL A 325 -18.13 5.26 17.40
C VAL A 325 -18.46 4.67 18.75
N SER A 326 -18.57 3.34 18.80
CA SER A 326 -18.66 2.62 20.06
C SER A 326 -17.42 2.88 20.93
N LEU A 327 -17.54 2.65 22.23
CA LEU A 327 -16.39 2.80 23.14
C LEU A 327 -15.27 1.83 22.79
N GLU A 328 -15.61 0.62 22.35
CA GLU A 328 -14.66 -0.39 21.89
C GLU A 328 -13.88 0.11 20.66
N GLU A 329 -14.58 0.71 19.69
CA GLU A 329 -13.94 1.31 18.52
C GLU A 329 -13.04 2.48 18.91
N TYR A 330 -13.52 3.38 19.77
CA TYR A 330 -12.72 4.48 20.28
C TYR A 330 -11.42 3.98 20.91
N LEU A 331 -11.50 3.00 21.82
CA LEU A 331 -10.34 2.42 22.48
C LEU A 331 -9.42 1.65 21.53
N THR A 332 -9.96 1.07 20.46
CA THR A 332 -9.15 0.38 19.44
C THR A 332 -8.30 1.36 18.63
N TYR A 333 -8.84 2.56 18.37
CA TYR A 333 -8.23 3.56 17.48
C TYR A 333 -7.57 4.72 18.23
N THR A 334 -7.62 4.73 19.55
CA THR A 334 -7.10 5.84 20.35
C THR A 334 -5.60 6.02 20.14
N THR A 335 -5.20 7.27 19.89
CA THR A 335 -3.81 7.70 19.81
C THR A 335 -3.32 8.31 21.12
N GLU A 336 -4.22 8.51 22.09
CA GLU A 336 -3.88 9.03 23.42
C GLU A 336 -3.02 8.01 24.17
N GLU A 337 -1.76 8.39 24.46
CA GLU A 337 -0.75 7.48 25.01
C GLU A 337 -1.23 6.77 26.28
N LYS A 338 -1.86 7.50 27.20
CA LYS A 338 -2.39 6.94 28.46
C LYS A 338 -3.47 5.88 28.21
N GLU A 339 -4.33 6.08 27.22
CA GLU A 339 -5.38 5.13 26.87
C GLU A 339 -4.79 3.90 26.17
N LYS A 340 -3.86 4.13 25.24
CA LYS A 340 -3.14 3.07 24.52
C LYS A 340 -2.40 2.14 25.47
N MET A 341 -1.71 2.69 26.47
CA MET A 341 -1.00 1.91 27.50
C MET A 341 -1.96 1.04 28.31
N LYS A 342 -3.14 1.56 28.67
CA LYS A 342 -4.18 0.77 29.36
C LYS A 342 -4.71 -0.35 28.47
N VAL A 343 -5.02 -0.06 27.20
CA VAL A 343 -5.48 -1.09 26.24
C VAL A 343 -4.45 -2.21 26.12
N GLN A 344 -3.16 -1.88 26.03
CA GLN A 344 -2.08 -2.89 25.96
C GLN A 344 -1.91 -3.69 27.25
N GLU A 345 -2.06 -3.08 28.43
CA GLU A 345 -2.08 -3.79 29.71
C GLU A 345 -3.23 -4.80 29.77
N TYR A 346 -4.44 -4.37 29.40
CA TYR A 346 -5.62 -5.23 29.34
C TYR A 346 -5.46 -6.35 28.31
N ALA A 347 -4.92 -6.03 27.12
CA ALA A 347 -4.67 -7.03 26.08
C ALA A 347 -3.71 -8.12 26.58
N ARG A 348 -2.64 -7.75 27.30
CA ARG A 348 -1.71 -8.71 27.93
C ARG A 348 -2.41 -9.54 29.01
N ARG A 349 -3.22 -8.91 29.86
CA ARG A 349 -3.94 -9.59 30.95
C ARG A 349 -4.96 -10.60 30.44
N TYR A 350 -5.67 -10.28 29.36
CA TYR A 350 -6.77 -11.10 28.83
C TYR A 350 -6.41 -11.91 27.58
N GLY A 351 -5.16 -11.83 27.13
CA GLY A 351 -4.56 -12.67 26.09
C GLY A 351 -4.84 -12.24 24.65
N SER A 352 -5.60 -11.18 24.40
CA SER A 352 -5.78 -10.62 23.06
C SER A 352 -6.25 -9.15 23.11
N ILE A 353 -6.03 -8.40 22.02
CA ILE A 353 -6.47 -7.00 21.94
C ILE A 353 -7.99 -6.88 21.96
N GLN A 354 -8.70 -7.79 21.29
CA GLN A 354 -10.18 -7.85 21.27
C GLN A 354 -10.73 -8.00 22.69
N LYS A 355 -10.19 -8.95 23.48
CA LYS A 355 -10.61 -9.17 24.86
C LYS A 355 -10.22 -8.01 25.76
N GLY A 356 -9.00 -7.48 25.59
CA GLY A 356 -8.53 -6.34 26.35
C GLY A 356 -9.42 -5.10 26.20
N VAL A 357 -9.75 -4.75 24.96
CA VAL A 357 -10.67 -3.64 24.63
C VAL A 357 -12.06 -3.90 25.20
N ALA A 358 -12.62 -5.10 25.03
CA ALA A 358 -13.95 -5.43 25.55
C ALA A 358 -14.03 -5.30 27.08
N MET A 359 -13.01 -5.77 27.81
CA MET A 359 -12.95 -5.68 29.26
C MET A 359 -12.78 -4.23 29.73
N LEU A 360 -11.90 -3.46 29.10
CA LEU A 360 -11.69 -2.05 29.44
C LEU A 360 -12.96 -1.22 29.16
N ALA A 361 -13.62 -1.46 28.03
CA ALA A 361 -14.89 -0.79 27.71
C ALA A 361 -15.98 -1.12 28.75
N SER A 362 -16.07 -2.37 29.19
CA SER A 362 -17.01 -2.79 30.23
C SER A 362 -16.74 -2.11 31.57
N GLU A 363 -15.47 -2.00 31.97
CA GLU A 363 -15.08 -1.31 33.21
C GLU A 363 -15.44 0.18 33.16
N ILE A 364 -15.13 0.86 32.05
CA ILE A 364 -15.45 2.28 31.88
C ILE A 364 -16.96 2.50 31.93
N ARG A 365 -17.77 1.64 31.30
CA ARG A 365 -19.23 1.73 31.41
C ARG A 365 -19.71 1.52 32.84
N GLY A 366 -19.14 0.56 33.56
CA GLY A 366 -19.49 0.28 34.95
C GLY A 366 -19.07 1.36 35.96
N ALA A 367 -18.08 2.18 35.62
CA ALA A 367 -17.65 3.32 36.44
C ALA A 367 -18.45 4.61 36.19
N VAL A 368 -19.20 4.67 35.08
CA VAL A 368 -20.01 5.83 34.67
C VAL A 368 -21.52 5.62 34.96
N ALA A 369 -21.95 4.37 35.14
CA ALA A 369 -23.26 3.99 35.65
C ALA A 369 -23.33 4.16 37.17
#